data_AF-A0A7S4V276-F1
#
_entry.id   AF-A0A7S4V276-F1
#
_cell.length_a   1.000
_cell.length_b   1.000
_cell.length_c   1.000
_cell.angle_alpha   90.00
_cell.angle_beta   90.00
_cell.angle_gamma   90.00
#
_symmetry.space_group_name_H-M   'P 1'
#
loop_
_entity.id
_entity.type
_entity.pdbx_description
1 polymer ?
#
loop_
_entity_poly.entity_id
_entity_poly.type
_entity_poly.pdbx_seq_one_letter_code
_entity_poly.pdbx_strand_id
1 'polypeptide(L)'
;DDDDDDDEDELSSEEEAEDEEKEQPPKKKSKVSVAASGATKGSTAAVQSKKHQSKKEQKNKKKNKKSKKDDDDDDDIDEPEIINVDFTFCDMNEKYFHGIKTHLMSANDPIHAPQSSNLADLMIENISVGTVLCVENDDEHNVYGVASVLSLKHYPNAECLNYLSKVCLDHCPPDRKKEMEVVLSGKTKRPAGFFIHARMVNIPLEITEVLHQQLVLDMDWAVENAEGGEDERKALDFGVLIRMAPTHRIENESIAYRYFDDEVFANRAEFTYTFDVPKNKRKGEKIADDDGDGQAKQCTVIVMTKTGHRDAMKDLSKLIHGK
;
A
#
# COMPACT_ATOMS: atom_id res chain seq x y z
N ASP A 1 -7.70 52.62 64.69
CA ASP A 1 -8.57 52.60 63.52
C ASP A 1 -7.70 52.93 62.31
N ASP A 2 -6.83 51.96 62.04
CA ASP A 2 -6.40 51.37 60.76
C ASP A 2 -6.35 52.29 59.54
N ASP A 3 -5.13 52.69 59.19
CA ASP A 3 -4.67 52.99 57.84
C ASP A 3 -3.62 51.91 57.50
N ASP A 4 -3.95 50.96 56.62
CA ASP A 4 -3.00 50.02 56.02
C ASP A 4 -2.88 50.37 54.53
N ASP A 5 -1.67 50.79 54.15
CA ASP A 5 -1.25 51.16 52.81
C ASP A 5 -1.01 49.93 51.91
N ASP A 6 -1.33 50.12 50.63
CA ASP A 6 -1.14 49.22 49.50
C ASP A 6 0.34 48.91 49.22
N ASP A 7 0.68 47.61 49.11
CA ASP A 7 1.86 47.12 48.38
C ASP A 7 1.37 46.14 47.28
N GLU A 8 1.32 46.61 46.04
CA GLU A 8 1.16 45.78 44.84
C GLU A 8 2.52 45.26 44.39
N ASP A 9 2.81 43.98 44.65
CA ASP A 9 3.90 43.25 44.00
C ASP A 9 3.42 42.65 42.66
N GLU A 10 3.78 43.30 41.54
CA GLU A 10 3.69 42.73 40.19
C GLU A 10 4.72 41.58 40.03
N LEU A 11 4.26 40.33 40.15
CA LEU A 11 5.02 39.15 39.73
C LEU A 11 4.68 38.82 38.26
N SER A 12 5.51 39.32 37.35
CA SER A 12 5.65 38.83 35.98
C SER A 12 6.12 37.37 36.02
N SER A 13 5.23 36.43 35.68
CA SER A 13 5.61 35.05 35.34
C SER A 13 5.50 34.87 33.83
N GLU A 14 6.66 34.87 33.19
CA GLU A 14 6.84 34.44 31.81
C GLU A 14 6.62 32.92 31.79
N GLU A 15 5.48 32.48 31.26
CA GLU A 15 5.28 31.06 30.92
C GLU A 15 6.12 30.74 29.68
N GLU A 16 7.30 30.16 29.90
CA GLU A 16 8.04 29.49 28.83
C GLU A 16 7.23 28.27 28.37
N ALA A 17 6.73 28.34 27.13
CA ALA A 17 6.15 27.20 26.45
C ALA A 17 7.25 26.20 26.13
N GLU A 18 7.32 25.11 26.90
CA GLU A 18 8.09 23.93 26.55
C GLU A 18 7.43 23.28 25.31
N ASP A 19 8.09 23.44 24.16
CA ASP A 19 7.79 22.73 22.92
C ASP A 19 8.09 21.24 23.16
N GLU A 20 7.06 20.46 23.50
CA GLU A 20 7.13 18.99 23.45
C GLU A 20 7.28 18.57 21.98
N GLU A 21 8.53 18.38 21.54
CA GLU A 21 8.85 17.64 20.32
C GLU A 21 8.18 16.26 20.40
N LYS A 22 7.10 16.06 19.64
CA LYS A 22 6.52 14.74 19.40
C LYS A 22 7.60 13.84 18.77
N GLU A 23 8.16 12.95 19.58
CA GLU A 23 9.12 11.96 19.13
C GLU A 23 8.46 11.04 18.10
N GLN A 24 8.81 11.21 16.82
CA GLN A 24 8.34 10.32 15.76
C GLN A 24 8.96 8.92 15.94
N PRO A 25 8.20 7.85 15.68
CA PRO A 25 8.67 6.49 15.92
C PRO A 25 9.88 6.13 15.04
N PRO A 26 10.67 5.11 15.44
CA PRO A 26 11.81 4.65 14.66
C PRO A 26 11.34 4.12 13.30
N LYS A 27 11.88 4.71 12.23
CA LYS A 27 11.59 4.34 10.82
C LYS A 27 11.69 2.82 10.62
N LYS A 28 10.59 2.18 10.25
CA LYS A 28 10.57 0.74 9.98
C LYS A 28 10.96 0.54 8.51
N LYS A 29 12.12 -0.06 8.26
CA LYS A 29 12.56 -0.41 6.90
C LYS A 29 12.76 -1.91 6.80
N SER A 30 11.91 -2.59 6.04
CA SER A 30 12.19 -3.93 5.51
C SER A 30 12.56 -3.82 4.03
N LYS A 31 13.52 -4.65 3.58
CA LYS A 31 14.13 -4.58 2.23
C LYS A 31 14.05 -5.91 1.51
N VAL A 32 13.74 -5.88 0.23
CA VAL A 32 13.78 -7.04 -0.68
C VAL A 32 14.47 -6.63 -1.99
N SER A 33 15.54 -7.33 -2.36
CA SER A 33 16.31 -7.05 -3.58
C SER A 33 15.89 -7.95 -4.73
N VAL A 34 15.71 -7.37 -5.92
CA VAL A 34 15.39 -8.11 -7.15
C VAL A 34 16.33 -7.63 -8.27
N ALA A 35 16.99 -8.55 -8.97
CA ALA A 35 17.78 -8.24 -10.16
C ALA A 35 16.86 -8.18 -11.38
N ALA A 36 16.82 -7.05 -12.08
CA ALA A 36 16.08 -6.89 -13.33
C ALA A 36 17.09 -6.83 -14.50
N SER A 37 17.02 -7.79 -15.43
CA SER A 37 17.75 -7.73 -16.69
C SER A 37 16.91 -7.02 -17.74
N GLY A 38 17.39 -5.90 -18.28
CA GLY A 38 16.79 -5.28 -19.46
C GLY A 38 16.95 -6.21 -20.66
N ALA A 39 15.89 -6.88 -21.10
CA ALA A 39 15.94 -7.78 -22.25
C ALA A 39 15.29 -7.15 -23.48
N THR A 40 16.11 -6.66 -24.41
CA THR A 40 15.76 -6.69 -25.85
C THR A 40 15.87 -8.14 -26.35
N LYS A 41 14.89 -8.53 -27.16
CA LYS A 41 14.55 -9.91 -27.61
C LYS A 41 15.75 -10.83 -27.95
N GLY A 42 15.70 -12.09 -27.50
CA GLY A 42 16.33 -13.21 -28.22
C GLY A 42 16.80 -14.43 -27.37
N SER A 43 16.00 -15.49 -27.37
CA SER A 43 16.32 -16.93 -27.23
C SER A 43 17.33 -17.47 -26.18
N THR A 44 16.79 -18.28 -25.26
CA THR A 44 17.26 -19.61 -24.76
C THR A 44 18.76 -19.85 -24.49
N ALA A 45 19.13 -20.08 -23.21
CA ALA A 45 19.75 -21.33 -22.74
C ALA A 45 20.08 -21.34 -21.22
N ALA A 46 19.69 -22.45 -20.58
CA ALA A 46 20.27 -23.15 -19.42
C ALA A 46 21.08 -22.39 -18.35
N VAL A 47 20.48 -22.24 -17.16
CA VAL A 47 21.15 -21.93 -15.89
C VAL A 47 21.76 -23.21 -15.31
N GLN A 48 23.09 -23.24 -15.14
CA GLN A 48 23.76 -24.16 -14.20
C GLN A 48 24.36 -23.36 -13.05
N SER A 49 23.82 -23.60 -11.86
CA SER A 49 24.25 -23.01 -10.60
C SER A 49 25.53 -23.69 -10.08
N LYS A 50 26.56 -22.91 -9.74
CA LYS A 50 27.62 -23.35 -8.81
C LYS A 50 27.93 -22.26 -7.79
N LYS A 51 27.69 -22.62 -6.52
CA LYS A 51 28.20 -21.99 -5.30
C LYS A 51 29.74 -21.94 -5.31
N HIS A 52 30.34 -20.86 -4.80
CA HIS A 52 31.33 -20.98 -3.72
C HIS A 52 31.64 -19.67 -2.98
N GLN A 53 31.98 -19.86 -1.71
CA GLN A 53 32.27 -18.94 -0.63
C GLN A 53 33.71 -18.39 -0.64
N SER A 54 33.84 -17.19 -0.06
CA SER A 54 34.86 -16.70 0.90
C SER A 54 36.32 -16.42 0.49
N LYS A 55 36.67 -15.13 0.67
CA LYS A 55 37.85 -14.53 1.35
C LYS A 55 39.27 -15.05 1.05
N LYS A 56 40.14 -14.15 0.55
CA LYS A 56 41.26 -13.56 1.33
C LYS A 56 42.05 -12.49 0.56
N GLU A 57 42.47 -11.47 1.29
CA GLU A 57 43.36 -10.37 0.92
C GLU A 57 44.78 -10.82 0.58
N GLN A 58 45.45 -10.09 -0.33
CA GLN A 58 46.88 -9.78 -0.21
C GLN A 58 47.26 -8.53 -1.02
N LYS A 59 47.86 -7.55 -0.34
CA LYS A 59 48.55 -6.37 -0.89
C LYS A 59 49.89 -6.78 -1.54
N ASN A 60 50.23 -6.25 -2.71
CA ASN A 60 51.56 -5.64 -2.91
C ASN A 60 51.72 -4.69 -4.12
N LYS A 61 52.73 -3.83 -3.96
CA LYS A 61 53.09 -2.56 -4.62
C LYS A 61 53.27 -2.51 -6.16
N LYS A 62 52.92 -1.31 -6.67
CA LYS A 62 53.33 -0.57 -7.89
C LYS A 62 54.68 -0.96 -8.53
N LYS A 63 54.68 -1.07 -9.87
CA LYS A 63 55.74 -0.56 -10.77
C LYS A 63 55.18 -0.26 -12.18
N ASN A 64 55.41 0.97 -12.64
CA ASN A 64 55.13 1.48 -13.98
C ASN A 64 56.01 0.80 -15.06
N LYS A 65 55.42 0.46 -16.21
CA LYS A 65 56.11 0.50 -17.51
C LYS A 65 55.09 0.63 -18.65
N LYS A 66 55.30 1.66 -19.49
CA LYS A 66 54.53 2.01 -20.70
C LYS A 66 54.89 1.11 -21.90
N SER A 67 53.98 1.11 -22.89
CA SER A 67 54.02 0.60 -24.28
C SER A 67 53.75 -0.90 -24.41
N LYS A 68 52.84 -1.38 -25.28
CA LYS A 68 52.47 -0.92 -26.63
C LYS A 68 50.95 -1.06 -26.88
N LYS A 69 50.47 -0.29 -27.86
CA LYS A 69 49.20 -0.48 -28.57
C LYS A 69 49.26 -1.82 -29.31
N ASP A 70 48.31 -2.68 -29.04
CA ASP A 70 47.80 -3.64 -30.02
C ASP A 70 46.29 -3.34 -30.08
N ASP A 71 45.83 -2.95 -31.28
CA ASP A 71 44.42 -2.78 -31.61
C ASP A 71 43.85 -4.21 -31.74
N ASP A 72 43.33 -4.75 -30.64
CA ASP A 72 42.36 -5.84 -30.70
C ASP A 72 40.98 -5.18 -30.74
N ASP A 73 40.34 -5.22 -31.92
CA ASP A 73 38.91 -5.01 -32.09
C ASP A 73 38.18 -6.13 -31.34
N ASP A 74 38.05 -5.97 -30.02
CA ASP A 74 37.13 -6.74 -29.20
C ASP A 74 35.74 -6.18 -29.49
N ASP A 75 34.95 -6.94 -30.25
CA ASP A 75 33.51 -6.73 -30.35
C ASP A 75 32.95 -6.92 -28.92
N ASP A 76 32.98 -5.85 -28.11
CA ASP A 76 32.30 -5.73 -26.83
C ASP A 76 30.81 -5.96 -27.10
N ILE A 77 30.40 -7.23 -27.00
CA ILE A 77 29.00 -7.60 -26.88
C ILE A 77 28.55 -6.90 -25.60
N ASP A 78 27.81 -5.79 -25.74
CA ASP A 78 27.18 -5.07 -24.64
C ASP A 78 26.44 -6.10 -23.76
N GLU A 79 27.11 -6.58 -22.72
CA GLU A 79 26.49 -7.48 -21.75
C GLU A 79 25.30 -6.72 -21.16
N PRO A 80 24.12 -7.34 -21.08
CA PRO A 80 22.93 -6.64 -20.62
C PRO A 80 23.22 -6.08 -19.22
N GLU A 81 23.17 -4.76 -19.09
CA GLU A 81 23.37 -4.06 -17.83
C GLU A 81 22.34 -4.59 -16.83
N ILE A 82 22.83 -5.30 -15.80
CA ILE A 82 21.99 -5.82 -14.74
C ILE A 82 21.70 -4.66 -13.79
N ILE A 83 20.47 -4.16 -13.84
CA ILE A 83 20.01 -3.14 -12.91
C ILE A 83 19.46 -3.86 -11.67
N ASN A 84 20.15 -3.71 -10.56
CA ASN A 84 19.66 -4.18 -9.26
C ASN A 84 18.65 -3.17 -8.73
N VAL A 85 17.42 -3.62 -8.47
CA VAL A 85 16.36 -2.79 -7.90
C VAL A 85 16.08 -3.29 -6.49
N ASP A 86 16.26 -2.42 -5.51
CA ASP A 86 16.01 -2.70 -4.10
C ASP A 86 14.69 -2.10 -3.66
N PHE A 87 13.66 -2.95 -3.61
CA PHE A 87 12.36 -2.58 -3.07
C PHE A 87 12.45 -2.46 -1.55
N THR A 88 11.94 -1.35 -1.05
CA THR A 88 11.86 -1.04 0.38
C THR A 88 10.41 -0.78 0.75
N PHE A 89 10.01 -1.27 1.92
CA PHE A 89 8.73 -0.93 2.53
C PHE A 89 8.95 0.22 3.50
N CYS A 90 8.17 1.28 3.29
CA CYS A 90 8.42 2.61 3.80
C CYS A 90 7.16 3.04 4.57
N ASP A 91 7.33 3.64 5.75
CA ASP A 91 6.22 4.22 6.51
C ASP A 91 5.53 5.31 5.67
N MET A 92 4.23 5.51 5.91
CA MET A 92 3.46 6.57 5.27
C MET A 92 4.07 7.95 5.56
N ASN A 93 4.17 8.78 4.53
CA ASN A 93 4.79 10.10 4.63
C ASN A 93 4.26 11.03 3.54
N GLU A 94 4.17 12.33 3.85
CA GLU A 94 3.72 13.37 2.92
C GLU A 94 4.44 13.36 1.57
N LYS A 95 5.73 13.02 1.56
CA LYS A 95 6.52 12.93 0.32
C LYS A 95 5.97 11.91 -0.69
N TYR A 96 5.19 10.93 -0.22
CA TYR A 96 4.55 9.92 -1.07
C TYR A 96 3.15 10.30 -1.54
N PHE A 97 2.60 11.45 -1.12
CA PHE A 97 1.24 11.89 -1.44
C PHE A 97 0.90 11.75 -2.94
N HIS A 98 1.78 12.25 -3.81
CA HIS A 98 1.54 12.21 -5.25
C HIS A 98 1.56 10.79 -5.80
N GLY A 99 2.47 9.93 -5.32
CA GLY A 99 2.53 8.54 -5.72
C GLY A 99 1.30 7.76 -5.28
N ILE A 100 0.89 7.90 -4.01
CA ILE A 100 -0.33 7.27 -3.46
C ILE A 100 -1.56 7.73 -4.24
N LYS A 101 -1.73 9.05 -4.41
CA LYS A 101 -2.83 9.63 -5.18
C LYS A 101 -2.87 9.11 -6.63
N THR A 102 -1.71 8.93 -7.25
CA THR A 102 -1.62 8.40 -8.63
C THR A 102 -2.13 6.97 -8.72
N HIS A 103 -1.77 6.11 -7.75
CA HIS A 103 -2.32 4.75 -7.65
C HIS A 103 -3.84 4.75 -7.47
N LEU A 104 -4.37 5.62 -6.61
CA LEU A 104 -5.80 5.73 -6.33
C LEU A 104 -6.60 6.42 -7.46
N MET A 105 -5.95 7.26 -8.26
CA MET A 105 -6.55 7.92 -9.43
C MET A 105 -6.49 7.04 -10.69
N SER A 106 -5.75 5.94 -10.65
CA SER A 106 -5.54 5.08 -11.81
C SER A 106 -6.86 4.81 -12.54
N ALA A 107 -6.83 4.81 -13.87
CA ALA A 107 -8.02 4.55 -14.69
C ALA A 107 -8.73 3.22 -14.37
N ASN A 108 -8.05 2.35 -13.61
CA ASN A 108 -8.51 1.06 -13.18
C ASN A 108 -8.89 1.00 -11.70
N ASP A 109 -8.91 2.14 -11.01
CA ASP A 109 -9.50 2.31 -9.69
C ASP A 109 -10.55 3.44 -9.70
N PRO A 110 -11.63 3.27 -10.48
CA PRO A 110 -12.64 4.31 -10.66
C PRO A 110 -13.43 4.62 -9.37
N ILE A 111 -13.35 3.74 -8.37
CA ILE A 111 -14.03 3.91 -7.08
C ILE A 111 -13.24 4.85 -6.17
N HIS A 112 -11.91 4.69 -6.06
CA HIS A 112 -11.12 5.59 -5.22
C HIS A 112 -10.83 6.93 -5.92
N ALA A 113 -10.83 6.98 -7.25
CA ALA A 113 -10.47 8.18 -8.02
C ALA A 113 -11.19 9.49 -7.60
N PRO A 114 -12.53 9.52 -7.33
CA PRO A 114 -13.21 10.74 -6.91
C PRO A 114 -12.75 11.30 -5.56
N GLN A 115 -12.16 10.46 -4.71
CA GLN A 115 -11.71 10.80 -3.36
C GLN A 115 -10.19 10.59 -3.22
N SER A 116 -9.43 10.50 -4.32
CA SER A 116 -8.04 10.04 -4.28
C SER A 116 -7.11 10.95 -3.47
N SER A 117 -7.30 12.28 -3.54
CA SER A 117 -6.54 13.22 -2.68
C SER A 117 -6.86 12.99 -1.21
N ASN A 118 -8.16 13.01 -0.86
CA ASN A 118 -8.62 12.85 0.53
C ASN A 118 -8.24 11.49 1.11
N LEU A 119 -8.24 10.43 0.30
CA LEU A 119 -7.77 9.10 0.70
C LEU A 119 -6.26 9.09 0.89
N ALA A 120 -5.49 9.74 0.01
CA ALA A 120 -4.03 9.83 0.16
C ALA A 120 -3.65 10.60 1.43
N ASP A 121 -4.28 11.75 1.69
CA ASP A 121 -4.09 12.52 2.93
C ASP A 121 -4.43 11.66 4.16
N LEU A 122 -5.59 11.00 4.16
CA LEU A 122 -6.02 10.17 5.28
C LEU A 122 -5.11 8.96 5.51
N MET A 123 -4.59 8.35 4.44
CA MET A 123 -3.60 7.27 4.53
C MET A 123 -2.26 7.76 5.09
N ILE A 124 -1.87 8.99 4.76
CA ILE A 124 -0.64 9.62 5.29
C ILE A 124 -0.81 9.99 6.75
N GLU A 125 -1.96 10.50 7.15
CA GLU A 125 -2.29 10.78 8.56
C GLU A 125 -2.32 9.48 9.39
N ASN A 126 -2.79 8.37 8.80
CA ASN A 126 -2.85 7.05 9.44
C ASN A 126 -1.50 6.29 9.38
N ILE A 127 -0.44 6.89 9.92
CA ILE A 127 0.94 6.35 9.84
C ILE A 127 1.04 4.95 10.48
N SER A 128 0.28 4.67 11.53
CA SER A 128 0.38 3.42 12.28
C SER A 128 -0.08 2.19 11.52
N VAL A 129 -1.00 2.35 10.55
CA VAL A 129 -1.57 1.25 9.77
C VAL A 129 -1.48 1.55 8.27
N GLY A 130 -0.26 1.46 7.74
CA GLY A 130 -0.04 1.56 6.31
C GLY A 130 1.43 1.45 5.92
N THR A 131 1.65 0.95 4.71
CA THR A 131 2.98 0.78 4.14
C THR A 131 3.00 1.23 2.67
N VAL A 132 4.13 1.79 2.27
CA VAL A 132 4.43 2.23 0.90
C VAL A 132 5.58 1.39 0.36
N LEU A 133 5.40 0.76 -0.79
CA LEU A 133 6.46 0.11 -1.53
C LEU A 133 7.19 1.16 -2.37
N CYS A 134 8.44 1.44 -2.00
CA CYS A 134 9.31 2.43 -2.62
C CYS A 134 10.66 1.81 -3.03
N VAL A 135 11.49 2.50 -3.81
CA VAL A 135 12.86 2.06 -4.12
C VAL A 135 13.86 2.89 -3.31
N GLU A 136 14.91 2.25 -2.81
CA GLU A 136 15.96 2.96 -2.06
C GLU A 136 16.77 3.88 -2.99
N ASN A 137 17.11 5.08 -2.51
CA ASN A 137 17.81 6.13 -3.26
C ASN A 137 17.05 6.67 -4.48
N ASP A 138 15.72 6.58 -4.46
CA ASP A 138 14.87 7.28 -5.42
C ASP A 138 14.57 8.70 -4.93
N ASP A 139 15.24 9.69 -5.54
CA ASP A 139 15.06 11.12 -5.27
C ASP A 139 13.67 11.62 -5.69
N GLU A 140 12.98 10.91 -6.59
CA GLU A 140 11.63 11.24 -7.03
C GLU A 140 10.55 10.66 -6.10
N HIS A 141 10.94 9.83 -5.13
CA HIS A 141 10.05 9.21 -4.16
C HIS A 141 8.87 8.46 -4.81
N ASN A 142 9.14 7.75 -5.90
CA ASN A 142 8.13 6.99 -6.62
C ASN A 142 7.54 5.89 -5.74
N VAL A 143 6.23 5.73 -5.86
CA VAL A 143 5.46 4.70 -5.17
C VAL A 143 5.14 3.60 -6.16
N TYR A 144 5.51 2.36 -5.85
CA TYR A 144 5.25 1.18 -6.67
C TYR A 144 4.06 0.36 -6.17
N GLY A 145 3.66 0.59 -4.91
CA GLY A 145 2.48 0.04 -4.29
C GLY A 145 2.23 0.62 -2.92
N VAL A 146 1.01 0.45 -2.43
CA VAL A 146 0.55 0.98 -1.16
C VAL A 146 -0.51 0.06 -0.58
N ALA A 147 -0.47 -0.13 0.74
CA ALA A 147 -1.47 -0.89 1.47
C ALA A 147 -1.78 -0.17 2.79
N SER A 148 -3.05 0.04 3.12
CA SER A 148 -3.50 0.65 4.38
C SER A 148 -4.88 0.16 4.76
N VAL A 149 -5.20 0.19 6.06
CA VAL A 149 -6.54 -0.07 6.56
C VAL A 149 -7.04 1.16 7.31
N LEU A 150 -8.12 1.77 6.80
CA LEU A 150 -8.70 2.98 7.35
C LEU A 150 -9.93 2.65 8.21
N SER A 151 -9.88 2.99 9.50
CA SER A 151 -10.95 2.69 10.47
C SER A 151 -12.11 3.66 10.37
N LEU A 152 -13.33 3.14 10.18
CA LEU A 152 -14.56 3.95 10.26
C LEU A 152 -14.78 4.55 11.65
N LYS A 153 -14.24 3.92 12.69
CA LYS A 153 -14.37 4.40 14.07
C LYS A 153 -13.44 5.58 14.35
N HIS A 154 -12.23 5.57 13.78
CA HIS A 154 -11.24 6.64 14.00
C HIS A 154 -11.55 7.88 13.15
N TYR A 155 -12.15 7.69 11.97
CA TYR A 155 -12.44 8.76 11.04
C TYR A 155 -13.94 8.85 10.67
N PRO A 156 -14.84 9.07 11.64
CA PRO A 156 -16.30 9.06 11.39
C PRO A 156 -16.78 10.19 10.47
N ASN A 157 -16.03 11.29 10.40
CA ASN A 157 -16.35 12.46 9.60
C ASN A 157 -15.56 12.54 8.28
N ALA A 158 -14.75 11.53 7.96
CA ALA A 158 -14.00 11.53 6.71
C ALA A 158 -14.93 11.35 5.52
N GLU A 159 -15.03 12.39 4.68
CA GLU A 159 -15.90 12.40 3.49
C GLU A 159 -15.59 11.24 2.54
N CYS A 160 -14.31 10.89 2.41
CA CYS A 160 -13.88 9.78 1.58
C CYS A 160 -14.43 8.43 2.07
N LEU A 161 -14.39 8.16 3.38
CA LEU A 161 -14.93 6.91 3.93
C LEU A 161 -16.46 6.87 3.90
N ASN A 162 -17.11 8.02 4.10
CA ASN A 162 -18.56 8.15 3.94
C ASN A 162 -19.00 7.89 2.50
N TYR A 163 -18.22 8.38 1.52
CA TYR A 163 -18.42 8.06 0.11
C TYR A 163 -18.29 6.56 -0.16
N LEU A 164 -17.22 5.91 0.30
CA LEU A 164 -17.03 4.45 0.10
C LEU A 164 -18.14 3.63 0.76
N SER A 165 -18.54 3.99 1.98
CA SER A 165 -19.64 3.35 2.71
C SER A 165 -20.95 3.45 1.94
N LYS A 166 -21.24 4.63 1.37
CA LYS A 166 -22.41 4.84 0.54
C LYS A 166 -22.38 3.97 -0.72
N VAL A 167 -21.25 3.93 -1.44
CA VAL A 167 -21.10 3.08 -2.63
C VAL A 167 -21.32 1.61 -2.28
N CYS A 168 -20.75 1.14 -1.17
CA CYS A 168 -21.00 -0.23 -0.70
C CYS A 168 -22.49 -0.47 -0.45
N LEU A 169 -23.20 0.41 0.25
CA LEU A 169 -24.62 0.24 0.58
C LEU A 169 -25.56 0.36 -0.62
N ASP A 170 -25.28 1.30 -1.54
CA ASP A 170 -26.11 1.56 -2.72
C ASP A 170 -26.11 0.36 -3.68
N HIS A 171 -25.01 -0.37 -3.75
CA HIS A 171 -24.86 -1.55 -4.61
C HIS A 171 -24.97 -2.90 -3.86
N CYS A 172 -25.24 -2.88 -2.55
CA CYS A 172 -25.35 -4.10 -1.75
C CYS A 172 -26.64 -4.87 -2.10
N PRO A 173 -26.58 -6.20 -2.29
CA PRO A 173 -27.77 -6.98 -2.60
C PRO A 173 -28.73 -7.02 -1.39
N PRO A 174 -30.06 -7.11 -1.60
CA PRO A 174 -31.05 -6.96 -0.53
C PRO A 174 -30.92 -7.95 0.64
N ASP A 175 -30.42 -9.16 0.37
CA ASP A 175 -30.20 -10.22 1.35
C ASP A 175 -29.01 -9.93 2.28
N ARG A 176 -28.02 -9.16 1.83
CA ARG A 176 -26.83 -8.77 2.60
C ARG A 176 -26.86 -7.34 3.14
N LYS A 177 -27.82 -6.52 2.70
CA LYS A 177 -27.89 -5.10 3.08
C LYS A 177 -27.88 -4.86 4.59
N LYS A 178 -28.64 -5.63 5.36
CA LYS A 178 -28.66 -5.51 6.85
C LYS A 178 -27.30 -5.82 7.48
N GLU A 179 -26.62 -6.83 6.96
CA GLU A 179 -25.28 -7.23 7.42
C GLU A 179 -24.26 -6.12 7.12
N MET A 180 -24.30 -5.57 5.90
CA MET A 180 -23.45 -4.45 5.50
C MET A 180 -23.72 -3.18 6.32
N GLU A 181 -24.99 -2.85 6.62
CA GLU A 181 -25.36 -1.72 7.49
C GLU A 181 -24.76 -1.86 8.89
N VAL A 182 -24.74 -3.08 9.45
CA VAL A 182 -24.11 -3.34 10.75
C VAL A 182 -22.59 -3.17 10.67
N VAL A 183 -21.95 -3.74 9.64
CA VAL A 183 -20.50 -3.64 9.42
C VAL A 183 -20.06 -2.18 9.29
N LEU A 184 -20.79 -1.37 8.51
CA LEU A 184 -20.46 0.04 8.27
C LEU A 184 -20.93 0.99 9.38
N SER A 185 -21.67 0.51 10.39
CA SER A 185 -22.25 1.36 11.44
C SER A 185 -21.21 2.03 12.36
N GLY A 186 -19.99 1.51 12.41
CA GLY A 186 -18.95 1.92 13.36
C GLY A 186 -19.24 1.53 14.83
N LYS A 187 -20.33 0.78 15.09
CA LYS A 187 -20.80 0.44 16.44
C LYS A 187 -20.50 -1.01 16.85
N THR A 188 -19.85 -1.77 16.00
CA THR A 188 -19.45 -3.16 16.28
C THR A 188 -18.37 -3.20 17.36
N LYS A 189 -18.30 -4.30 18.13
CA LYS A 189 -17.29 -4.48 19.19
C LYS A 189 -15.86 -4.33 18.66
N ARG A 190 -15.63 -4.84 17.45
CA ARG A 190 -14.41 -4.64 16.68
C ARG A 190 -14.78 -3.90 15.39
N PRO A 191 -14.12 -2.79 15.06
CA PRO A 191 -14.53 -1.94 13.95
C PRO A 191 -14.27 -2.63 12.61
N ALA A 192 -14.99 -2.16 11.59
CA ALA A 192 -14.65 -2.42 10.20
C ALA A 192 -13.60 -1.41 9.72
N GLY A 193 -12.69 -1.87 8.87
CA GLY A 193 -11.70 -1.05 8.20
C GLY A 193 -11.80 -1.18 6.67
N PHE A 194 -11.68 -0.06 5.97
CA PHE A 194 -11.52 -0.09 4.52
C PHE A 194 -10.08 -0.48 4.19
N PHE A 195 -9.93 -1.63 3.55
CA PHE A 195 -8.65 -2.11 3.07
C PHE A 195 -8.35 -1.50 1.70
N ILE A 196 -7.49 -0.49 1.70
CA ILE A 196 -7.03 0.22 0.51
C ILE A 196 -5.71 -0.41 0.07
N HIS A 197 -5.73 -1.01 -1.12
CA HIS A 197 -4.58 -1.67 -1.71
C HIS A 197 -4.49 -1.34 -3.20
N ALA A 198 -3.34 -0.83 -3.61
CA ALA A 198 -3.04 -0.54 -5.00
C ALA A 198 -1.54 -0.74 -5.26
N ARG A 199 -1.21 -1.27 -6.44
CA ARG A 199 0.18 -1.56 -6.83
C ARG A 199 0.31 -1.60 -8.34
N MET A 200 1.53 -1.43 -8.83
CA MET A 200 1.80 -1.74 -10.24
C MET A 200 1.57 -3.23 -10.49
N VAL A 201 0.96 -3.56 -11.63
CA VAL A 201 0.60 -4.95 -11.99
C VAL A 201 1.83 -5.81 -12.28
N ASN A 202 2.95 -5.19 -12.63
CA ASN A 202 4.20 -5.83 -13.02
C ASN A 202 5.19 -6.04 -11.86
N ILE A 203 4.83 -5.73 -10.61
CA ILE A 203 5.73 -6.04 -9.49
C ILE A 203 5.82 -7.57 -9.30
N PRO A 204 6.98 -8.10 -8.88
CA PRO A 204 7.13 -9.53 -8.60
C PRO A 204 6.11 -10.04 -7.57
N LEU A 205 5.72 -11.30 -7.70
CA LEU A 205 4.69 -11.91 -6.85
C LEU A 205 5.13 -11.95 -5.39
N GLU A 206 6.41 -12.22 -5.14
CA GLU A 206 7.03 -12.24 -3.82
C GLU A 206 6.95 -10.88 -3.14
N ILE A 207 7.11 -9.78 -3.90
CA ILE A 207 6.96 -8.42 -3.38
C ILE A 207 5.50 -8.14 -3.02
N THR A 208 4.55 -8.66 -3.81
CA THR A 208 3.11 -8.56 -3.51
C THR A 208 2.77 -9.25 -2.19
N GLU A 209 3.31 -10.45 -1.95
CA GLU A 209 3.12 -11.14 -0.67
C GLU A 209 3.68 -10.33 0.50
N VAL A 210 4.91 -9.85 0.37
CA VAL A 210 5.58 -9.08 1.44
C VAL A 210 4.85 -7.78 1.73
N LEU A 211 4.27 -7.11 0.71
CA LEU A 211 3.44 -5.92 0.88
C LEU A 211 2.27 -6.17 1.83
N HIS A 212 1.55 -7.28 1.63
CA HIS A 212 0.47 -7.67 2.53
C HIS A 212 1.01 -8.07 3.92
N GLN A 213 2.13 -8.79 4.00
CA GLN A 213 2.76 -9.14 5.28
C GLN A 213 3.18 -7.90 6.09
N GLN A 214 3.68 -6.84 5.44
CA GLN A 214 4.00 -5.58 6.12
C GLN A 214 2.74 -4.93 6.69
N LEU A 215 1.66 -4.83 5.91
CA LEU A 215 0.38 -4.32 6.42
C LEU A 215 -0.14 -5.14 7.62
N VAL A 216 0.05 -6.46 7.59
CA VAL A 216 -0.27 -7.34 8.71
C VAL A 216 0.50 -6.97 9.98
N LEU A 217 1.81 -6.73 9.85
CA LEU A 217 2.68 -6.31 10.96
C LEU A 217 2.29 -4.92 11.46
N ASP A 218 1.95 -3.99 10.57
CA ASP A 218 1.54 -2.64 10.95
C ASP A 218 0.22 -2.64 11.73
N MET A 219 -0.77 -3.43 11.28
CA MET A 219 -2.02 -3.61 12.04
C MET A 219 -1.78 -4.16 13.45
N ASP A 220 -0.92 -5.17 13.59
CA ASP A 220 -0.65 -5.77 14.90
C ASP A 220 0.18 -4.82 15.78
N TRP A 221 1.16 -4.12 15.20
CA TRP A 221 1.95 -3.10 15.89
C TRP A 221 1.08 -1.94 16.40
N ALA A 222 0.14 -1.44 15.58
CA ALA A 222 -0.75 -0.35 15.97
C ALA A 222 -1.64 -0.73 17.18
N VAL A 223 -2.09 -1.99 17.25
CA VAL A 223 -2.84 -2.49 18.41
C VAL A 223 -1.95 -2.62 19.66
N GLU A 224 -0.72 -3.09 19.50
CA GLU A 224 0.22 -3.29 20.62
C GLU A 224 0.75 -1.98 21.21
N ASN A 225 0.87 -0.93 20.38
CA ASN A 225 1.48 0.35 20.72
C ASN A 225 0.45 1.50 20.79
N ALA A 226 -0.83 1.18 20.95
CA ALA A 226 -1.87 2.20 21.15
C ALA A 226 -1.67 2.90 22.50
N GLU A 227 -1.39 4.20 22.48
CA GLU A 227 -1.09 5.01 23.67
C GLU A 227 -2.38 5.55 24.33
N GLY A 228 -3.44 5.78 23.56
CA GLY A 228 -4.76 6.25 23.97
C GLY A 228 -5.62 5.20 24.69
N GLY A 229 -5.00 4.21 25.31
CA GLY A 229 -5.64 3.23 26.17
C GLY A 229 -6.53 2.22 25.44
N GLU A 230 -7.50 1.65 26.17
CA GLU A 230 -8.30 0.51 25.68
C GLU A 230 -9.20 0.86 24.49
N ASP A 231 -9.69 2.10 24.43
CA ASP A 231 -10.63 2.53 23.39
C ASP A 231 -9.96 2.73 22.03
N GLU A 232 -8.74 3.28 22.01
CA GLU A 232 -7.91 3.37 20.81
C GLU A 232 -7.46 1.98 20.36
N ARG A 233 -6.99 1.14 21.30
CA ARG A 233 -6.61 -0.25 20.99
C ARG A 233 -7.76 -1.01 20.33
N LYS A 234 -8.98 -0.88 20.85
CA LYS A 234 -10.20 -1.46 20.24
C LYS A 234 -10.52 -0.86 18.88
N ALA A 235 -10.17 0.41 18.62
CA ALA A 235 -10.41 1.07 17.35
C ALA A 235 -9.45 0.62 16.24
N LEU A 236 -8.27 0.13 16.61
CA LEU A 236 -7.24 -0.43 15.72
C LEU A 236 -7.38 -1.96 15.57
N ASP A 237 -8.09 -2.62 16.48
CA ASP A 237 -8.31 -4.07 16.44
C ASP A 237 -9.46 -4.47 15.49
N PHE A 238 -9.22 -4.32 14.19
CA PHE A 238 -10.19 -4.59 13.12
C PHE A 238 -10.82 -5.99 13.21
N GLY A 239 -12.15 -6.04 13.16
CA GLY A 239 -12.91 -7.29 13.10
C GLY A 239 -13.20 -7.71 11.66
N VAL A 240 -13.44 -6.73 10.79
CA VAL A 240 -13.83 -6.89 9.39
C VAL A 240 -12.98 -5.97 8.53
N LEU A 241 -12.52 -6.47 7.39
CA LEU A 241 -11.87 -5.71 6.33
C LEU A 241 -12.78 -5.67 5.11
N ILE A 242 -12.93 -4.47 4.54
CA ILE A 242 -13.74 -4.22 3.35
C ILE A 242 -12.80 -3.82 2.22
N ARG A 243 -12.72 -4.63 1.18
CA ARG A 243 -11.88 -4.38 0.01
C ARG A 243 -12.76 -4.14 -1.22
N MET A 244 -12.54 -3.02 -1.91
CA MET A 244 -13.20 -2.70 -3.17
C MET A 244 -12.26 -3.03 -4.33
N ALA A 245 -12.36 -4.24 -4.85
CA ALA A 245 -11.43 -4.79 -5.84
C ALA A 245 -11.86 -4.45 -7.28
N PRO A 246 -10.98 -3.86 -8.11
CA PRO A 246 -11.24 -3.69 -9.54
C PRO A 246 -11.33 -5.02 -10.26
N THR A 247 -12.40 -5.19 -11.04
CA THR A 247 -12.72 -6.42 -11.77
C THR A 247 -13.23 -6.11 -13.18
N HIS A 248 -13.15 -7.08 -14.07
CA HIS A 248 -13.73 -7.01 -15.41
C HIS A 248 -14.51 -8.29 -15.72
N ARG A 249 -15.53 -8.15 -16.56
CA ARG A 249 -16.36 -9.27 -16.99
C ARG A 249 -15.69 -9.97 -18.17
N ILE A 250 -15.30 -11.21 -17.97
CA ILE A 250 -14.79 -12.08 -19.03
C ILE A 250 -15.94 -12.88 -19.67
N GLU A 251 -15.64 -13.59 -20.76
CA GLU A 251 -16.60 -14.45 -21.46
C GLU A 251 -17.29 -15.42 -20.48
N ASN A 252 -18.58 -15.71 -20.71
CA ASN A 252 -19.45 -16.52 -19.84
C ASN A 252 -19.84 -15.90 -18.49
N GLU A 253 -19.86 -14.57 -18.39
CA GLU A 253 -20.24 -13.84 -17.16
C GLU A 253 -19.36 -14.13 -15.94
N SER A 254 -18.18 -14.72 -16.16
CA SER A 254 -17.20 -14.91 -15.10
C SER A 254 -16.50 -13.58 -14.78
N ILE A 255 -16.02 -13.45 -13.55
CA ILE A 255 -15.36 -12.24 -13.04
C ILE A 255 -13.86 -12.51 -13.04
N ALA A 256 -13.10 -11.58 -13.63
CA ALA A 256 -11.65 -11.59 -13.54
C ALA A 256 -11.16 -10.43 -12.67
N TYR A 257 -10.33 -10.75 -11.69
CA TYR A 257 -9.72 -9.76 -10.81
C TYR A 257 -8.50 -9.12 -11.48
N ARG A 258 -8.36 -7.81 -11.33
CA ARG A 258 -7.16 -7.10 -11.79
C ARG A 258 -5.91 -7.59 -11.06
N TYR A 259 -6.05 -7.80 -9.75
CA TYR A 259 -4.99 -8.28 -8.88
C TYR A 259 -5.35 -9.69 -8.43
N PHE A 260 -4.48 -10.66 -8.73
CA PHE A 260 -4.71 -12.08 -8.40
C PHE A 260 -4.93 -12.29 -6.89
N ASP A 261 -4.30 -11.46 -6.06
CA ASP A 261 -4.45 -11.48 -4.62
C ASP A 261 -5.86 -11.09 -4.16
N ASP A 262 -6.57 -10.22 -4.89
CA ASP A 262 -7.99 -9.93 -4.60
C ASP A 262 -8.89 -11.17 -4.80
N GLU A 263 -8.56 -12.06 -5.74
CA GLU A 263 -9.27 -13.33 -5.92
C GLU A 263 -9.03 -14.28 -4.74
N VAL A 264 -7.79 -14.35 -4.26
CA VAL A 264 -7.44 -15.14 -3.07
C VAL A 264 -8.21 -14.63 -1.85
N PHE A 265 -8.33 -13.31 -1.68
CA PHE A 265 -9.12 -12.71 -0.61
C PHE A 265 -10.61 -12.98 -0.77
N ALA A 266 -11.15 -12.90 -2.00
CA ALA A 266 -12.56 -13.20 -2.27
C ALA A 266 -12.94 -14.64 -1.89
N ASN A 267 -12.05 -15.61 -2.10
CA ASN A 267 -12.28 -17.01 -1.75
C ASN A 267 -12.35 -17.28 -0.23
N ARG A 268 -11.92 -16.33 0.60
CA ARG A 268 -11.96 -16.40 2.08
C ARG A 268 -12.87 -15.34 2.69
N ALA A 269 -13.67 -14.66 1.87
CA ALA A 269 -14.62 -13.66 2.31
C ALA A 269 -15.87 -14.29 2.94
N GLU A 270 -16.52 -13.54 3.85
CA GLU A 270 -17.84 -13.91 4.37
C GLU A 270 -18.89 -13.79 3.26
N PHE A 271 -18.77 -12.73 2.45
CA PHE A 271 -19.54 -12.54 1.25
C PHE A 271 -18.85 -11.56 0.29
N THR A 272 -19.20 -11.67 -0.98
CA THR A 272 -18.81 -10.75 -2.03
C THR A 272 -20.02 -10.33 -2.85
N TYR A 273 -19.95 -9.16 -3.47
CA TYR A 273 -20.91 -8.76 -4.50
C TYR A 273 -20.25 -7.80 -5.49
N THR A 274 -20.71 -7.85 -6.73
CA THR A 274 -20.10 -7.14 -7.85
C THR A 274 -21.10 -6.19 -8.49
N PHE A 275 -20.65 -4.99 -8.85
CA PHE A 275 -21.46 -4.00 -9.53
C PHE A 275 -20.67 -3.31 -10.64
N ASP A 276 -21.38 -2.80 -11.64
CA ASP A 276 -20.78 -2.04 -12.73
C ASP A 276 -20.43 -0.63 -12.25
N VAL A 277 -19.20 -0.19 -12.53
CA VAL A 277 -18.77 1.15 -12.13
C VAL A 277 -19.27 2.19 -13.13
N PRO A 278 -19.96 3.26 -12.68
CA PRO A 278 -20.44 4.30 -13.58
C PRO A 278 -19.29 4.94 -14.37
N LYS A 279 -19.47 5.10 -15.70
CA LYS A 279 -18.50 5.80 -16.54
C LYS A 279 -18.47 7.29 -16.13
N ASN A 280 -17.37 7.74 -15.54
CA ASN A 280 -17.16 9.16 -15.26
C ASN A 280 -16.99 9.91 -16.59
N LYS A 281 -18.05 10.57 -17.08
CA LYS A 281 -17.97 11.49 -18.23
C LYS A 281 -17.31 12.80 -17.77
N ARG A 282 -16.02 12.98 -18.01
CA ARG A 282 -15.44 14.34 -17.96
C ARG A 282 -16.01 15.14 -19.15
N LYS A 283 -16.63 16.29 -18.88
CA LYS A 283 -17.15 17.20 -19.92
C LYS A 283 -16.01 17.63 -20.84
N GLY A 284 -16.07 17.24 -22.12
CA GLY A 284 -15.16 17.72 -23.16
C GLY A 284 -14.03 16.75 -23.55
N GLU A 285 -13.88 15.62 -22.86
CA GLU A 285 -12.95 14.58 -23.28
C GLU A 285 -13.62 13.73 -24.38
N LYS A 286 -13.01 13.68 -25.57
CA LYS A 286 -13.36 12.64 -26.55
C LYS A 286 -13.21 11.31 -25.83
N ILE A 287 -14.13 10.39 -26.08
CA ILE A 287 -14.00 9.01 -25.62
C ILE A 287 -12.58 8.60 -26.02
N ALA A 288 -11.71 8.37 -25.04
CA ALA A 288 -10.62 7.45 -25.28
C ALA A 288 -11.36 6.14 -25.49
N ASP A 289 -11.70 5.89 -26.76
CA ASP A 289 -12.15 4.60 -27.19
C ASP A 289 -11.05 3.66 -26.69
N ASP A 290 -11.47 2.69 -25.89
CA ASP A 290 -10.80 1.41 -25.81
C ASP A 290 -9.48 1.41 -25.01
N ASP A 291 -9.56 0.92 -23.77
CA ASP A 291 -8.49 0.05 -23.24
C ASP A 291 -8.48 -1.27 -24.09
N GLY A 292 -8.52 -1.21 -25.43
CA GLY A 292 -8.47 -2.34 -26.36
C GLY A 292 -9.59 -3.41 -26.31
N ASP A 293 -10.42 -3.44 -25.27
CA ASP A 293 -11.27 -4.59 -24.94
C ASP A 293 -12.78 -4.29 -24.79
N GLY A 294 -13.20 -3.01 -24.81
CA GLY A 294 -14.60 -2.62 -24.66
C GLY A 294 -15.31 -3.13 -23.39
N GLN A 295 -14.61 -3.69 -22.41
CA GLN A 295 -15.23 -4.34 -21.25
C GLN A 295 -15.70 -3.32 -20.21
N ALA A 296 -16.88 -3.56 -19.64
CA ALA A 296 -17.40 -2.74 -18.56
C ALA A 296 -16.52 -2.92 -17.31
N LYS A 297 -15.98 -1.80 -16.77
CA LYS A 297 -15.26 -1.79 -15.50
C LYS A 297 -16.22 -2.15 -14.37
N GLN A 298 -15.90 -3.18 -13.61
CA GLN A 298 -16.68 -3.64 -12.46
C GLN A 298 -15.89 -3.48 -11.18
N CYS A 299 -16.59 -3.36 -10.06
CA CYS A 299 -16.00 -3.42 -8.73
C CYS A 299 -16.62 -4.57 -7.96
N THR A 300 -15.79 -5.42 -7.36
CA THR A 300 -16.23 -6.44 -6.42
C THR A 300 -15.92 -5.98 -5.01
N VAL A 301 -16.96 -5.85 -4.19
CA VAL A 301 -16.81 -5.61 -2.75
C VAL A 301 -16.56 -6.95 -2.08
N ILE A 302 -15.46 -7.04 -1.36
CA ILE A 302 -15.04 -8.23 -0.61
C ILE A 302 -15.11 -7.89 0.87
N VAL A 303 -15.97 -8.58 1.61
CA VAL A 303 -16.12 -8.40 3.05
C VAL A 303 -15.57 -9.64 3.74
N MET A 304 -14.48 -9.47 4.49
CA MET A 304 -13.78 -10.58 5.14
C MET A 304 -13.51 -10.28 6.61
N THR A 305 -13.53 -11.32 7.44
CA THR A 305 -13.09 -11.20 8.84
C THR A 305 -11.57 -11.09 8.94
N LYS A 306 -11.02 -10.57 10.05
CA LYS A 306 -9.57 -10.58 10.30
C LYS A 306 -8.99 -12.00 10.19
N THR A 307 -9.73 -13.00 10.62
CA THR A 307 -9.38 -14.42 10.47
C THR A 307 -9.39 -14.87 9.01
N GLY A 308 -10.43 -14.53 8.25
CA GLY A 308 -10.49 -14.81 6.81
C GLY A 308 -9.32 -14.19 6.04
N HIS A 309 -8.96 -12.95 6.35
CA HIS A 309 -7.77 -12.29 5.79
C HIS A 309 -6.48 -13.04 6.12
N ARG A 310 -6.29 -13.45 7.39
CA ARG A 310 -5.09 -14.21 7.82
C ARG A 310 -5.01 -15.59 7.14
N ASP A 311 -6.14 -16.24 6.87
CA ASP A 311 -6.16 -17.50 6.13
C ASP A 311 -5.93 -17.30 4.63
N ALA A 312 -6.47 -16.24 4.04
CA ALA A 312 -6.18 -15.85 2.66
C ALA A 312 -4.69 -15.56 2.45
N MET A 313 -4.04 -14.93 3.43
CA MET A 313 -2.58 -14.72 3.41
C MET A 313 -1.79 -16.02 3.36
N LYS A 314 -2.26 -17.07 4.05
CA LYS A 314 -1.64 -18.40 3.94
C LYS A 314 -1.81 -18.93 2.52
N ASP A 315 -3.02 -18.87 1.96
CA ASP A 315 -3.29 -19.34 0.60
C ASP A 315 -2.50 -18.57 -0.45
N LEU A 316 -2.33 -17.25 -0.27
CA LEU A 316 -1.50 -16.41 -1.11
C LEU A 316 -0.03 -16.87 -1.10
N SER A 317 0.51 -17.15 0.09
CA SER A 317 1.86 -17.69 0.26
C SER A 317 2.01 -19.05 -0.44
N LYS A 318 1.02 -19.93 -0.29
CA LYS A 318 1.00 -21.24 -0.97
C LYS A 318 0.97 -21.11 -2.48
N LEU A 319 0.17 -20.18 -3.00
CA LEU A 319 0.04 -19.91 -4.43
C LEU A 319 1.37 -19.43 -5.04
N ILE A 320 2.08 -18.55 -4.33
CA ILE A 320 3.35 -17.95 -4.80
C ILE A 320 4.52 -18.95 -4.70
N HIS A 321 4.61 -19.68 -3.58
CA HIS A 321 5.76 -20.57 -3.31
C HIS A 321 5.52 -22.03 -3.70
N GLY A 322 4.31 -22.39 -4.12
CA GLY A 322 3.93 -23.76 -4.50
C GLY A 322 4.02 -24.79 -3.36
N LYS A 323 3.82 -24.36 -2.11
CA LYS A 323 3.94 -25.18 -0.89
C LYS A 323 2.65 -25.23 -0.11
#